data_AF-W2CKM1-F1
#
_entry.id   AF-W2CKM1-F1
#
_cell.length_a   1.000
_cell.length_b   1.000
_cell.length_c   1.000
_cell.angle_alpha   90.00
_cell.angle_beta   90.00
_cell.angle_gamma   90.00
#
_symmetry.space_group_name_H-M   'P 1'
#
loop_
_entity.id
_entity.type
_entity.pdbx_description
1 polymer ?
#
loop_
_entity_poly.entity_id
_entity_poly.type
_entity_poly.pdbx_seq_one_letter_code
_entity_poly.pdbx_strand_id
1 'polypeptide(L)'
;MFPVAAVCFISVFIAIIVDLISGIRKAKESKQEIRSNPLSRTVTKFVIYEGAVVIATMIDYMLHFSHLFVLMKLHPIVGLPVITCLMSVFLCIIEILSVREKADEKTRRRSEAIVQAVIEALGTDNLAEILRKKADDTLHGHQPPPQQPNK
;
A
#
# COMPACT_ATOMS: atom_id res chain seq x y z
N MET A 1 28.23 -7.16 8.82
CA MET A 1 27.19 -8.13 8.41
C MET A 1 26.04 -8.26 9.40
N PHE A 2 26.26 -8.82 10.60
CA PHE A 2 25.19 -9.10 11.57
C PHE A 2 24.24 -7.93 11.91
N PRO A 3 24.72 -6.72 12.28
CA PRO A 3 23.81 -5.63 12.65
C PRO A 3 22.94 -5.17 11.47
N VAL A 4 23.48 -5.19 10.25
CA VAL A 4 22.72 -4.80 9.04
C VAL A 4 21.64 -5.84 8.73
N ALA A 5 21.98 -7.13 8.83
CA ALA A 5 20.99 -8.21 8.67
C ALA A 5 19.87 -8.07 9.71
N ALA A 6 20.21 -7.81 10.99
CA ALA A 6 19.21 -7.61 12.05
C ALA A 6 18.24 -6.45 11.74
N VAL A 7 18.74 -5.33 11.23
CA VAL A 7 17.89 -4.21 10.78
C VAL A 7 16.97 -4.65 9.63
N CYS A 8 17.47 -5.46 8.70
CA CYS A 8 16.69 -6.00 7.59
C CYS A 8 15.52 -6.88 8.09
N PHE A 9 15.79 -7.81 9.00
CA PHE A 9 14.76 -8.61 9.70
C PHE A 9 13.70 -7.74 10.37
N ILE A 10 14.14 -6.80 11.22
CA ILE A 10 13.23 -5.91 11.96
C ILE A 10 12.37 -5.07 10.99
N SER A 11 12.95 -4.58 9.90
CA SER A 11 12.22 -3.77 8.92
C SER A 11 11.10 -4.55 8.22
N VAL A 12 11.36 -5.79 7.80
CA VAL A 12 10.36 -6.69 7.20
C VAL A 12 9.28 -7.05 8.22
N PHE A 13 9.67 -7.36 9.45
CA PHE A 13 8.73 -7.65 10.53
C PHE A 13 7.77 -6.48 10.79
N ILE A 14 8.30 -5.26 10.87
CA ILE A 14 7.48 -4.04 11.04
C ILE A 14 6.53 -3.86 9.85
N ALA A 15 6.99 -4.09 8.61
CA ALA A 15 6.13 -3.99 7.43
C ALA A 15 4.93 -4.96 7.50
N ILE A 16 5.16 -6.20 7.93
CA ILE A 16 4.11 -7.21 8.12
C ILE A 16 3.13 -6.78 9.22
N ILE A 17 3.61 -6.22 10.33
CA ILE A 17 2.75 -5.68 11.40
C ILE A 17 1.87 -4.54 10.89
N VAL A 18 2.44 -3.60 10.14
CA VAL A 18 1.70 -2.47 9.55
C VAL A 18 0.61 -2.99 8.60
N ASP A 19 0.92 -4.00 7.79
CA ASP A 19 -0.04 -4.63 6.90
C ASP A 19 -1.18 -5.35 7.66
N LEU A 20 -0.84 -6.05 8.75
CA LEU A 20 -1.79 -6.71 9.64
C LEU A 20 -2.74 -5.69 10.27
N ILE A 21 -2.22 -4.62 10.88
CA ILE A 21 -3.03 -3.57 11.51
C ILE A 21 -3.98 -2.96 10.47
N SER A 22 -3.48 -2.68 9.26
CA SER A 22 -4.28 -2.16 8.15
C SER A 22 -5.39 -3.15 7.74
N GLY A 23 -5.08 -4.44 7.69
CA GLY A 23 -6.04 -5.51 7.41
C GLY A 23 -7.12 -5.66 8.48
N ILE A 24 -6.75 -5.64 9.76
CA ILE A 24 -7.69 -5.75 10.90
C ILE A 24 -8.63 -4.55 10.93
N ARG A 25 -8.09 -3.32 10.77
CA ARG A 25 -8.91 -2.10 10.73
C ARG A 25 -9.96 -2.17 9.62
N LYS A 26 -9.56 -2.63 8.43
CA LYS A 26 -10.47 -2.81 7.28
C LYS A 26 -11.56 -3.86 7.56
N ALA A 27 -11.20 -4.99 8.17
CA ALA A 27 -12.16 -6.05 8.51
C ALA A 27 -13.22 -5.54 9.50
N LYS A 28 -12.79 -4.78 10.53
CA LYS A 28 -13.68 -4.17 11.52
C LYS A 28 -14.67 -3.18 10.91
N GLU A 29 -14.21 -2.36 9.95
CA GLU A 29 -15.05 -1.35 9.28
C GLU A 29 -16.04 -1.98 8.28
N SER A 30 -15.72 -3.13 7.70
CA SER A 30 -16.55 -3.78 6.68
C SER A 30 -17.69 -4.63 7.24
N LYS A 31 -17.84 -4.72 8.58
CA LYS A 31 -18.81 -5.61 9.29
C LYS A 31 -18.81 -7.07 8.79
N GLN A 32 -17.78 -7.50 8.07
CA GLN A 32 -17.63 -8.89 7.68
C GLN A 32 -17.26 -9.69 8.93
N GLU A 33 -17.89 -10.85 9.12
CA GLU A 33 -17.56 -11.76 10.20
C GLU A 33 -16.04 -11.95 10.21
N ILE A 34 -15.42 -11.66 11.36
CA ILE A 34 -13.99 -11.90 11.59
C ILE A 34 -13.81 -13.42 11.59
N ARG A 35 -13.76 -14.02 10.41
CA ARG A 35 -13.34 -15.39 10.22
C ARG A 35 -11.85 -15.42 10.57
N SER A 36 -11.33 -16.51 11.13
CA SER A 36 -9.92 -16.71 11.52
C SER A 36 -8.86 -16.50 10.43
N ASN A 37 -9.28 -16.17 9.21
CA ASN A 37 -8.49 -16.11 7.99
C ASN A 37 -7.44 -14.97 7.91
N PRO A 38 -7.67 -13.73 8.39
CA PRO A 38 -6.70 -12.64 8.23
C PRO A 38 -5.47 -12.84 9.11
N LEU A 39 -5.63 -13.37 10.33
CA LEU A 39 -4.50 -13.66 11.20
C LEU A 39 -3.66 -14.83 10.66
N SER A 40 -4.31 -15.90 10.20
CA SER A 40 -3.64 -17.03 9.54
C SER A 40 -2.81 -16.58 8.32
N ARG A 41 -3.39 -15.71 7.48
CA ARG A 41 -2.70 -15.15 6.31
C ARG A 41 -1.45 -14.35 6.71
N THR A 42 -1.50 -13.59 7.80
CA THR A 42 -0.33 -12.86 8.31
C THR A 42 0.73 -13.80 8.88
N VAL A 43 0.35 -14.87 9.59
CA VAL A 43 1.30 -15.89 10.05
C VAL A 43 2.00 -16.54 8.86
N THR A 44 1.26 -16.85 7.78
CA THR A 44 1.86 -17.35 6.54
C THR A 44 2.85 -16.34 5.93
N LYS A 45 2.49 -15.05 5.85
CA LYS A 45 3.42 -14.00 5.40
C LYS A 45 4.68 -13.96 6.26
N PHE A 46 4.53 -13.98 7.59
CA PHE A 46 5.66 -13.99 8.52
C PHE A 46 6.62 -15.15 8.25
N VAL A 47 6.11 -16.38 8.19
CA VAL A 47 6.96 -17.56 7.95
C VAL A 47 7.67 -17.48 6.59
N ILE A 48 6.96 -17.08 5.53
CA ILE A 48 7.55 -17.01 4.19
C ILE A 48 8.58 -15.88 4.11
N TYR A 49 8.26 -14.71 4.63
CA TYR A 49 9.07 -13.50 4.43
C TYR A 49 10.31 -13.55 5.31
N GLU A 50 10.16 -13.88 6.59
CA GLU A 50 11.30 -14.06 7.47
C GLU A 50 12.15 -15.26 7.04
N GLY A 51 11.51 -16.35 6.59
CA GLY A 51 12.22 -17.48 5.99
C GLY A 51 13.08 -17.07 4.78
N ALA A 52 12.55 -16.22 3.90
CA ALA A 52 13.30 -15.68 2.76
C ALA A 52 14.48 -14.80 3.20
N VAL A 53 14.32 -13.96 4.23
CA VAL A 53 15.40 -13.13 4.77
C VAL A 53 16.49 -14.00 5.44
N VAL A 54 16.11 -15.09 6.14
CA VAL A 54 17.07 -16.07 6.67
C VAL A 54 17.88 -16.71 5.56
N ILE A 55 17.22 -17.22 4.52
CA ILE A 55 17.91 -17.84 3.38
C ILE A 55 18.85 -16.84 2.70
N ALA A 56 18.40 -15.60 2.46
CA ALA A 56 19.22 -14.54 1.89
C ALA A 56 20.44 -14.22 2.77
N THR A 57 20.26 -14.19 4.10
CA THR A 57 21.34 -13.97 5.07
C THR A 57 22.38 -15.10 5.02
N MET A 58 21.93 -16.35 4.87
CA MET A 58 22.84 -17.48 4.73
C MET A 58 23.65 -17.40 3.43
N ILE A 59 23.02 -16.99 2.32
CA ILE A 59 23.73 -16.74 1.06
C ILE A 59 24.81 -15.68 1.26
N ASP A 60 24.48 -14.54 1.88
CA ASP A 60 25.46 -13.49 2.15
C ASP A 60 26.62 -13.99 3.02
N TYR A 61 26.36 -14.81 4.05
CA TYR A 61 27.44 -15.43 4.84
C TYR A 61 28.33 -16.33 3.98
N MET A 62 27.76 -17.15 3.09
CA MET A 62 28.56 -17.96 2.17
C MET A 62 29.42 -17.11 1.25
N LEU A 63 28.89 -16.01 0.71
CA LEU A 63 29.62 -15.05 -0.12
C LEU A 63 30.75 -14.36 0.65
N HIS A 64 30.54 -14.06 1.93
CA HIS A 64 31.55 -13.46 2.79
C HIS A 64 32.68 -14.44 3.12
N PHE A 65 32.34 -15.66 3.57
CA PHE A 65 33.33 -16.68 3.93
C PHE A 65 34.11 -17.23 2.75
N SER A 66 33.50 -17.26 1.56
CA SER A 66 34.20 -17.63 0.32
C SER A 66 35.12 -16.53 -0.22
N HIS A 67 35.18 -15.36 0.45
CA HIS A 67 35.92 -14.19 -0.02
C HIS A 67 35.57 -13.76 -1.45
N LEU A 68 34.39 -14.12 -1.96
CA LEU A 68 34.04 -13.92 -3.37
C LEU A 68 34.12 -12.45 -3.80
N PHE A 69 33.67 -11.55 -2.93
CA PHE A 69 33.76 -10.10 -3.17
C PHE A 69 35.20 -9.57 -3.22
N VAL A 70 36.13 -10.22 -2.51
CA VAL A 70 37.56 -9.90 -2.59
C VAL A 70 38.15 -10.42 -3.90
N LEU A 71 37.81 -11.65 -4.32
CA LEU A 71 38.22 -12.21 -5.62
C LEU A 71 37.75 -11.34 -6.79
N MET A 72 36.54 -10.79 -6.69
CA MET A 72 35.94 -9.93 -7.72
C MET A 72 36.46 -8.48 -7.69
N LYS A 73 37.39 -8.13 -6.79
CA LYS A 73 37.87 -6.75 -6.54
C LYS A 73 36.79 -5.77 -6.06
N LEU A 74 35.67 -6.27 -5.51
CA LEU A 74 34.61 -5.46 -4.88
C LEU A 74 34.89 -5.25 -3.38
N HIS A 75 36.08 -4.73 -3.05
CA HIS A 75 36.45 -4.40 -1.67
C HIS A 75 35.44 -3.53 -0.89
N PRO A 76 34.80 -2.48 -1.47
CA PRO A 76 33.92 -1.62 -0.68
C PRO A 76 32.63 -2.30 -0.20
N ILE A 77 32.28 -3.47 -0.74
CA ILE A 77 31.04 -4.19 -0.43
C ILE A 77 31.30 -5.40 0.49
N VAL A 78 32.56 -5.71 0.77
CA VAL A 78 32.96 -6.81 1.65
C VAL A 78 32.39 -6.57 3.06
N GLY A 79 31.56 -7.50 3.52
CA GLY A 79 30.95 -7.42 4.86
C GLY A 79 29.60 -6.70 4.92
N LEU A 80 29.02 -6.33 3.78
CA LEU A 80 27.63 -5.92 3.64
C LEU A 80 26.78 -7.11 3.14
N PRO A 81 25.66 -7.47 3.80
CA PRO A 81 24.78 -8.55 3.34
C PRO A 81 23.86 -8.04 2.22
N VAL A 82 24.40 -7.93 1.01
CA VAL A 82 23.74 -7.29 -0.15
C VAL A 82 22.46 -8.02 -0.53
N ILE A 83 22.48 -9.35 -0.57
CA ILE A 83 21.32 -10.14 -0.99
C ILE A 83 20.18 -10.00 0.02
N THR A 84 20.51 -9.99 1.31
CA THR A 84 19.58 -9.75 2.41
C THR A 84 18.96 -8.36 2.31
N CYS A 85 19.77 -7.33 2.07
CA CYS A 85 19.26 -5.97 1.93
C CYS A 85 18.29 -5.85 0.74
N LEU A 86 18.66 -6.40 -0.42
CA LEU A 86 17.79 -6.40 -1.61
C LEU A 86 16.47 -7.15 -1.35
N MET A 87 16.54 -8.32 -0.72
CA MET A 87 15.37 -9.12 -0.38
C MET A 87 14.44 -8.35 0.57
N SER A 88 14.99 -7.77 1.64
CA SER A 88 14.17 -7.03 2.61
C SER A 88 13.53 -5.77 2.01
N VAL A 89 14.24 -5.02 1.17
CA VAL A 89 13.66 -3.87 0.46
C VAL A 89 12.51 -4.30 -0.43
N PHE A 90 12.69 -5.39 -1.19
CA PHE A 90 11.63 -5.94 -2.04
C PHE A 90 10.39 -6.35 -1.23
N LEU A 91 10.58 -7.05 -0.11
CA LEU A 91 9.49 -7.46 0.79
C LEU A 91 8.78 -6.27 1.45
N CYS A 92 9.50 -5.20 1.78
CA CYS A 92 8.89 -3.97 2.29
C CYS A 92 8.02 -3.29 1.23
N ILE A 93 8.47 -3.25 -0.04
CA ILE A 93 7.71 -2.62 -1.13
C ILE A 93 6.38 -3.34 -1.36
N ILE A 94 6.37 -4.68 -1.40
CA ILE A 94 5.13 -5.46 -1.63
C ILE A 94 4.09 -5.24 -0.51
N GLU A 95 4.54 -5.09 0.75
CA GLU A 95 3.63 -4.80 1.87
C GLU A 95 3.11 -3.35 1.81
N ILE A 96 3.93 -2.38 1.44
CA ILE A 96 3.48 -1.00 1.20
C ILE A 96 2.39 -0.97 0.11
N LEU A 97 2.60 -1.69 -1.00
CA LEU A 97 1.60 -1.81 -2.06
C LEU A 97 0.32 -2.47 -1.55
N SER A 98 0.42 -3.51 -0.73
CA SER A 98 -0.74 -4.18 -0.13
C SER A 98 -1.56 -3.24 0.76
N VAL A 99 -0.90 -2.38 1.54
CA VAL A 99 -1.57 -1.36 2.36
C VAL A 99 -2.27 -0.32 1.49
N ARG A 100 -1.62 0.14 0.41
CA ARG A 100 -2.21 1.11 -0.53
C ARG A 100 -3.47 0.56 -1.20
N GLU A 101 -3.42 -0.69 -1.67
CA GLU A 101 -4.57 -1.37 -2.24
C GLU A 101 -5.75 -1.42 -1.25
N LYS A 102 -5.47 -1.74 0.02
CA LYS A 102 -6.49 -1.72 1.07
C LYS A 102 -7.08 -0.32 1.31
N ALA A 103 -6.27 0.74 1.22
CA ALA A 103 -6.71 2.11 1.40
C ALA A 103 -7.54 2.64 0.21
N ASP A 104 -7.15 2.31 -1.02
CA ASP A 104 -7.88 2.68 -2.23
C ASP A 104 -9.26 2.00 -2.27
N GLU A 105 -9.33 0.72 -1.91
CA GLU A 105 -10.61 0.01 -1.84
C GLU A 105 -11.55 0.61 -0.77
N LYS A 106 -10.99 1.04 0.37
CA LYS A 106 -11.77 1.75 1.40
C LYS A 106 -12.32 3.08 0.88
N THR A 107 -11.50 3.85 0.16
CA THR A 107 -11.90 5.12 -0.44
C THR A 107 -13.02 4.90 -1.46
N ARG A 108 -12.89 3.88 -2.32
CA ARG A 108 -13.91 3.54 -3.33
C ARG A 108 -15.26 3.20 -2.70
N ARG A 109 -15.29 2.33 -1.68
CA ARG A 109 -16.53 1.98 -0.96
C ARG A 109 -17.20 3.18 -0.30
N ARG A 110 -16.41 4.11 0.25
CA ARG A 110 -16.94 5.35 0.83
C ARG A 110 -17.57 6.25 -0.23
N SER A 111 -16.92 6.38 -1.39
CA SER A 111 -17.47 7.14 -2.52
C SER A 111 -18.77 6.53 -3.04
N GLU A 112 -18.83 5.20 -3.21
CA GLU A 112 -20.04 4.47 -3.60
C GLU A 112 -21.20 4.72 -2.61
N ALA A 113 -20.94 4.64 -1.31
CA ALA A 113 -21.95 4.90 -0.27
C ALA A 113 -22.45 6.36 -0.28
N ILE A 114 -21.57 7.33 -0.52
CA ILE A 114 -21.95 8.75 -0.63
C ILE A 114 -22.84 8.95 -1.87
N VAL A 115 -22.46 8.39 -3.01
CA VAL A 115 -23.24 8.48 -4.25
C VAL A 115 -24.64 7.90 -4.03
N GLN A 116 -24.74 6.74 -3.37
CA GLN A 116 -26.02 6.10 -3.10
C GLN A 116 -26.90 6.93 -2.14
N ALA A 117 -26.33 7.50 -1.08
CA ALA A 117 -27.06 8.37 -0.16
C ALA A 117 -27.58 9.66 -0.83
N VAL A 118 -26.81 10.21 -1.78
CA VAL A 118 -27.23 11.39 -2.57
C VAL A 118 -28.38 11.04 -3.52
N ILE A 119 -28.33 9.88 -4.18
CA ILE A 119 -29.41 9.38 -5.04
C ILE A 119 -30.69 9.21 -4.23
N GLU A 120 -30.61 8.64 -3.03
CA GLU A 120 -31.76 8.41 -2.16
C GLU A 120 -32.37 9.72 -1.62
N ALA A 121 -31.53 10.70 -1.25
CA ALA A 121 -31.99 11.96 -0.68
C ALA A 121 -32.62 12.92 -1.71
N LEU A 122 -32.10 12.94 -2.95
CA LEU A 122 -32.55 13.88 -3.99
C LEU A 122 -33.49 13.22 -5.01
N GLY A 123 -33.50 11.90 -5.11
CA GLY A 123 -34.12 11.18 -6.23
C GLY A 123 -33.27 11.27 -7.50
N THR A 124 -33.30 10.21 -8.29
CA THR A 124 -32.45 10.05 -9.49
C THR A 124 -32.66 11.19 -10.51
N ASP A 125 -33.90 11.68 -10.62
CA ASP A 125 -34.29 12.68 -11.61
C ASP A 125 -33.73 14.07 -11.28
N ASN A 126 -33.85 14.52 -10.02
CA ASN A 126 -33.30 15.81 -9.58
C ASN A 126 -31.76 15.80 -9.59
N LEU A 127 -31.14 14.67 -9.26
CA LEU A 127 -29.68 14.53 -9.29
C LEU A 127 -29.14 14.64 -10.72
N ALA A 128 -29.81 13.99 -11.68
CA ALA A 128 -29.44 14.06 -13.09
C ALA A 128 -29.52 15.50 -13.63
N GLU A 129 -30.55 16.26 -13.22
CA GLU A 129 -30.71 17.66 -13.61
C GLU A 129 -29.61 18.56 -13.02
N ILE A 130 -29.27 18.38 -11.74
CA ILE A 130 -28.20 19.15 -11.07
C ILE A 130 -26.83 18.84 -11.68
N LEU A 131 -26.54 17.56 -11.97
CA LEU A 131 -25.29 17.15 -12.61
C LEU A 131 -25.18 17.70 -14.03
N ARG A 132 -26.29 17.67 -14.79
CA ARG A 132 -26.35 18.21 -16.14
C ARG A 132 -26.15 19.72 -16.16
N LYS A 133 -26.79 20.45 -15.25
CA LYS A 133 -26.60 21.89 -15.08
C LYS A 133 -25.16 22.25 -14.70
N LYS A 134 -24.55 21.48 -13.81
CA LYS A 134 -23.15 21.72 -13.39
C LYS A 134 -22.14 21.33 -14.47
N ALA A 135 -22.43 20.31 -15.26
CA ALA A 135 -21.63 19.94 -16.43
C ALA A 135 -21.70 21.03 -17.51
N ASP A 136 -22.90 21.58 -17.78
CA ASP A 136 -23.08 22.74 -18.66
C ASP A 136 -22.32 23.97 -18.13
N ASP A 137 -22.43 24.31 -16.84
CA ASP A 137 -21.69 25.44 -16.26
C ASP A 137 -20.16 25.25 -16.34
N THR A 138 -19.68 24.00 -16.26
CA THR A 138 -18.25 23.68 -16.36
C THR A 138 -17.77 23.71 -17.81
N LEU A 139 -18.60 23.30 -18.78
CA LEU A 139 -18.31 23.35 -20.21
C LEU A 139 -18.45 24.75 -20.79
N HIS A 140 -19.36 25.57 -20.25
CA HIS A 140 -19.61 26.94 -20.69
C HIS A 140 -18.79 28.00 -19.94
N GLY A 141 -17.92 27.59 -19.00
CA GLY A 141 -16.88 28.44 -18.39
C GLY A 141 -17.35 29.82 -17.97
N HIS A 142 -17.94 29.93 -16.76
CA HIS A 142 -18.22 31.19 -16.05
C HIS A 142 -18.37 32.44 -16.95
N GLN A 143 -19.40 32.48 -17.81
CA GLN A 143 -19.75 33.74 -18.44
C GLN A 143 -20.30 34.66 -17.33
N PRO A 144 -19.64 35.81 -17.05
CA PRO A 144 -20.19 36.78 -16.11
C PRO A 144 -21.55 37.26 -16.63
N PRO A 145 -22.51 37.55 -15.74
CA PRO A 145 -23.86 37.94 -16.13
C PRO A 145 -23.81 39.15 -17.08
N PRO A 146 -24.64 39.18 -18.14
CA PRO A 146 -24.65 40.28 -19.09
C PRO A 146 -24.98 41.59 -18.36
N GLN A 147 -24.08 42.56 -18.44
CA GLN A 147 -24.33 43.92 -17.97
C GLN A 147 -25.54 44.47 -18.73
N GLN A 148 -26.62 44.77 -18.02
CA GLN A 148 -27.77 45.44 -18.60
C GLN A 148 -27.33 46.79 -19.17
N PRO A 149 -27.70 47.14 -20.42
CA PRO A 149 -27.38 48.44 -20.97
C PRO A 149 -28.15 49.49 -20.18
N ASN A 150 -27.40 50.37 -19.53
CA ASN A 150 -27.96 51.56 -18.90
C ASN A 150 -28.58 52.44 -19.99
N LYS A 151 -29.71 53.06 -19.62
CA LYS A 151 -30.64 53.84 -20.45
C LYS A 151 -29.98 54.86 -21.36
#